data_AF-A0A2S9XTL3-F1
#
_entry.id   AF-A0A2S9XTL3-F1
#
_cell.length_a   1.000
_cell.length_b   1.000
_cell.length_c   1.000
_cell.angle_alpha   90.00
_cell.angle_beta   90.00
_cell.angle_gamma   90.00
#
_symmetry.space_group_name_H-M   'P 1'
#
loop_
_entity.id
_entity.type
_entity.pdbx_description
1 polymer ?
#
loop_
_entity_poly.entity_id
_entity_poly.type
_entity_poly.pdbx_seq_one_letter_code
_entity_poly.pdbx_strand_id
1 'polypeptide(L)'
;MRLGPYCIEPTPLADVAPERGVELTLTRAGAPMSWAEVAHGWVTDLELAAVFVDALAATPYPALFWETTPCAGPTSLPQLLTCPV
;
A
#
# COMPACT_ATOMS: atom_id res chain seq x y z
N MET A 1 -2.94 11.87 3.81
CA MET A 1 -1.66 12.43 4.36
C MET A 1 -0.87 13.05 3.21
N ARG A 2 -0.11 14.12 3.45
CA ARG A 2 0.63 14.83 2.40
C ARG A 2 2.00 15.28 2.90
N LEU A 3 3.05 15.02 2.12
CA LEU A 3 4.39 15.55 2.32
C LEU A 3 5.01 15.87 0.96
N GLY A 4 5.48 17.10 0.79
CA GLY A 4 6.07 17.53 -0.48
C GLY A 4 5.14 17.27 -1.68
N PRO A 5 5.61 16.58 -2.74
CA PRO A 5 4.81 16.26 -3.91
C PRO A 5 3.88 15.06 -3.69
N TYR A 6 3.99 14.34 -2.58
CA TYR A 6 3.32 13.08 -2.34
C TYR A 6 2.04 13.24 -1.52
N CYS A 7 0.99 12.52 -1.91
CA CYS A 7 -0.25 12.43 -1.16
C CYS A 7 -0.73 10.97 -1.10
N ILE A 8 -1.21 10.56 0.08
CA ILE A 8 -1.82 9.24 0.32
C ILE A 8 -3.28 9.45 0.71
N GLU A 9 -4.17 8.82 -0.03
CA GLU A 9 -5.61 8.86 0.20
C GLU A 9 -6.11 7.45 0.58
N PRO A 10 -6.57 7.25 1.83
CA PRO A 10 -7.17 5.99 2.23
C PRO A 10 -8.61 5.91 1.73
N THR A 11 -8.94 4.81 1.08
CA THR A 11 -10.29 4.48 0.62
C THR A 11 -10.75 3.19 1.29
N PRO A 12 -11.96 3.13 1.89
CA PRO A 12 -12.49 1.89 2.41
C PRO A 12 -12.58 0.83 1.30
N LEU A 13 -12.13 -0.39 1.59
CA LEU A 13 -12.30 -1.52 0.67
C LEU A 13 -13.78 -1.89 0.58
N ALA A 14 -14.35 -1.95 -0.63
CA ALA A 14 -15.79 -2.12 -0.84
C ALA A 14 -16.38 -3.38 -0.18
N ASP A 15 -15.59 -4.46 -0.12
CA ASP A 15 -16.01 -5.78 0.39
C ASP A 15 -15.45 -6.12 1.78
N VAL A 16 -14.76 -5.17 2.42
CA VAL A 16 -14.15 -5.35 3.74
C VAL A 16 -14.73 -4.31 4.68
N ALA A 17 -15.18 -4.74 5.85
CA ALA A 17 -15.63 -3.79 6.88
C ALA A 17 -14.51 -2.74 7.11
N PRO A 18 -14.81 -1.44 7.19
CA PRO A 18 -13.79 -0.38 7.23
C PRO A 18 -12.80 -0.52 8.41
N GLU A 19 -13.23 -1.17 9.49
CA GLU A 19 -12.40 -1.56 10.63
C GLU A 19 -11.43 -2.73 10.37
N ARG A 20 -11.47 -3.34 9.18
CA ARG A 20 -10.66 -4.50 8.78
C ARG A 20 -9.73 -4.24 7.60
N GLY A 21 -9.83 -3.10 6.90
CA GLY A 21 -8.88 -2.75 5.86
C GLY A 21 -9.25 -1.51 5.05
N VAL A 22 -8.23 -0.90 4.43
CA VAL A 22 -8.33 0.23 3.51
C VAL A 22 -7.39 0.02 2.34
N GLU A 23 -7.78 0.54 1.18
CA GLU A 23 -6.91 0.73 0.02
C GLU A 23 -6.20 2.09 0.16
N LEU A 24 -4.90 2.14 -0.12
CA LEU A 24 -4.13 3.39 -0.12
C LEU A 24 -3.80 3.80 -1.55
N THR A 25 -4.33 4.93 -2.01
CA THR A 25 -3.95 5.51 -3.29
C THR A 25 -2.81 6.50 -3.09
N LEU A 26 -1.67 6.24 -3.75
CA LEU A 26 -0.50 7.11 -3.73
C LEU A 26 -0.47 8.00 -4.97
N THR A 27 -0.38 9.31 -4.77
CA THR A 27 -0.23 10.29 -5.86
C THR A 27 1.04 11.11 -5.71
N ARG A 28 1.65 11.47 -6.83
CA ARG A 28 2.79 12.40 -6.93
C ARG A 28 2.42 13.53 -7.86
N ALA A 29 2.52 14.77 -7.38
CA ALA A 29 2.14 15.97 -8.13
C ALA A 29 0.72 15.89 -8.74
N GLY A 30 -0.21 15.23 -8.04
CA GLY A 30 -1.60 15.07 -8.45
C GLY A 30 -1.89 13.90 -9.39
N ALA A 31 -0.88 13.11 -9.79
CA ALA A 31 -1.06 11.91 -10.61
C ALA A 31 -0.87 10.63 -9.79
N PRO A 32 -1.69 9.58 -9.99
CA PRO A 32 -1.48 8.27 -9.36
C PRO A 32 -0.11 7.69 -9.74
N MET A 33 0.58 7.13 -8.76
CA MET A 33 1.84 6.42 -8.98
C MET A 33 1.59 4.96 -9.35
N SER A 34 2.38 4.43 -10.27
CA SER A 34 2.42 2.99 -10.54
C SER A 34 3.14 2.24 -9.42
N TRP A 35 2.84 0.94 -9.27
CA TRP A 35 3.51 0.11 -8.27
C TRP A 35 5.04 0.13 -8.40
N ALA A 36 5.57 0.12 -9.63
CA ALA A 36 7.01 0.17 -9.87
C ALA A 36 7.63 1.48 -9.34
N GLU A 37 6.95 2.61 -9.50
CA GLU A 37 7.40 3.91 -8.97
C GLU A 37 7.33 3.95 -7.44
N VAL A 38 6.28 3.38 -6.84
CA VAL A 38 6.15 3.27 -5.38
C VAL A 38 7.26 2.39 -4.80
N ALA A 39 7.44 1.18 -5.33
CA ALA A 39 8.44 0.24 -4.84
C ALA A 39 9.87 0.79 -5.01
N HIS A 40 10.16 1.45 -6.13
CA HIS A 40 11.45 2.11 -6.32
C HIS A 40 11.63 3.28 -5.34
N GLY A 41 10.62 4.13 -5.21
CA GLY A 41 10.67 5.33 -4.36
C GLY A 41 10.81 5.00 -2.87
N TRP A 42 10.24 3.91 -2.36
CA TRP A 42 10.48 3.51 -0.97
C TRP A 42 11.96 3.24 -0.64
N VAL A 43 12.75 2.85 -1.63
CA VAL A 43 14.18 2.59 -1.46
C VAL A 43 15.00 3.86 -1.69
N THR A 44 14.58 4.72 -2.59
CA THR A 44 15.39 5.83 -3.10
C THR A 44 14.94 7.23 -2.66
N ASP A 45 13.75 7.36 -2.10
CA ASP A 45 13.15 8.63 -1.69
C ASP A 45 12.66 8.59 -0.24
N LEU A 46 13.41 9.26 0.64
CA LEU A 46 13.11 9.34 2.06
C LEU A 46 11.83 10.11 2.37
N GLU A 47 11.44 11.10 1.54
CA GLU A 47 10.17 11.81 1.73
C GLU A 47 9.00 10.86 1.46
N LEU A 48 9.06 10.08 0.37
CA LEU A 48 8.04 9.08 0.07
C LEU A 48 7.93 8.02 1.17
N ALA A 49 9.08 7.52 1.64
CA ALA A 49 9.12 6.55 2.74
C ALA A 49 8.50 7.14 4.02
N ALA A 50 8.80 8.40 4.35
CA ALA A 50 8.21 9.07 5.52
C ALA A 50 6.68 9.18 5.40
N VAL A 51 6.14 9.59 4.23
CA VAL A 51 4.67 9.69 4.06
C VAL A 51 4.01 8.33 4.25
N PHE A 52 4.65 7.28 3.72
CA PHE A 52 4.13 5.93 3.83
C PHE A 52 4.15 5.42 5.28
N VAL A 53 5.26 5.62 5.99
CA VAL A 53 5.37 5.26 7.41
C VAL A 53 4.36 6.01 8.27
N ASP A 54 4.17 7.31 8.03
CA ASP A 54 3.15 8.11 8.72
C ASP A 54 1.75 7.55 8.45
N ALA A 55 1.49 7.13 7.20
CA ALA A 55 0.21 6.53 6.85
C ALA A 55 -0.04 5.21 7.57
N LEU A 56 0.97 4.35 7.67
CA LEU A 56 0.89 3.11 8.43
C LEU A 56 0.69 3.38 9.93
N ALA A 57 1.43 4.31 10.51
CA ALA A 57 1.35 4.66 11.93
C ALA A 57 -0.01 5.28 12.31
N ALA A 58 -0.67 5.97 11.37
CA ALA A 58 -2.00 6.52 11.56
C ALA A 58 -3.12 5.47 11.43
N THR A 59 -2.82 4.24 10.99
CA THR A 59 -3.86 3.22 10.86
C THR A 59 -4.31 2.70 12.22
N PRO A 60 -5.62 2.45 12.41
CA PRO A 60 -6.14 1.87 13.65
C PRO A 60 -5.97 0.35 13.73
N TYR A 61 -5.24 -0.26 12.79
CA TYR A 61 -5.16 -1.72 12.67
C TYR A 61 -4.03 -2.29 13.54
N PRO A 62 -4.31 -3.30 14.39
CA PRO A 62 -3.32 -3.88 15.29
C PRO A 62 -2.25 -4.72 14.58
N ALA A 63 -2.51 -5.11 13.33
CA ALA A 63 -1.58 -5.83 12.46
C ALA A 63 -1.77 -5.34 11.02
N LEU A 64 -0.67 -5.26 10.28
CA LEU A 64 -0.66 -4.86 8.88
C LEU A 64 -0.39 -6.07 8.00
N PHE A 65 -1.21 -6.25 6.98
CA PHE A 65 -1.02 -7.24 5.94
C PHE A 65 -1.09 -6.52 4.59
N TRP A 66 -0.16 -6.82 3.69
CA TRP A 66 -0.16 -6.27 2.35
C TRP A 66 -0.28 -7.40 1.32
N GLU A 67 -1.17 -7.21 0.35
CA GLU A 67 -1.20 -8.00 -0.87
C GLU A 67 -0.91 -7.08 -2.04
N THR A 68 -0.02 -7.49 -2.93
CA THR A 68 0.07 -6.88 -4.25
C THR A 68 -0.93 -7.58 -5.15
N THR A 69 -1.67 -6.86 -5.97
CA THR A 69 -2.56 -7.46 -7.00
C THR A 69 -1.78 -8.55 -7.75
N PRO A 70 -2.34 -9.76 -7.93
CA PRO A 70 -1.65 -10.81 -8.66
C PRO A 70 -1.19 -10.27 -10.00
N CYS A 71 0.12 -10.37 -10.29
CA CYS A 71 0.63 -10.10 -11.62
C CYS A 71 -0.15 -10.99 -12.58
N ALA A 72 -1.06 -10.42 -13.36
CA ALA A 72 -1.79 -11.14 -14.39
C ALA A 72 -0.83 -11.50 -15.54
N GLY A 73 0.04 -12.46 -15.28
CA GLY A 73 0.93 -13.11 -16.22
C GLY A 73 0.77 -14.62 -16.07
N PRO A 74 0.71 -15.38 -17.19
CA PRO A 74 0.42 -16.80 -17.11
C PRO A 74 1.67 -17.58 -16.75
N THR A 75 2.01 -17.69 -15.46
CA THR A 75 2.82 -18.83 -14.97
C THR A 75 2.65 -19.07 -13.46
N SER A 76 1.87 -20.11 -13.19
CA SER A 76 1.97 -21.10 -12.09
C SER A 76 1.80 -20.69 -10.62
N LEU A 77 0.58 -20.97 -10.13
CA LEU A 77 0.15 -21.54 -8.83
C LEU A 77 0.35 -20.75 -7.51
N PRO A 78 -0.67 -20.79 -6.61
CA PRO A 78 -0.66 -20.10 -5.33
C PRO A 78 0.16 -20.91 -4.32
N GLN A 79 1.27 -20.37 -3.85
CA GLN A 79 1.79 -20.80 -2.55
C GLN A 79 1.05 -20.01 -1.48
N LEU A 80 -0.03 -20.62 -1.00
CA LEU A 80 -0.56 -20.38 0.34
C LEU A 80 0.62 -20.52 1.32
N LEU A 81 1.20 -19.39 1.72
CA LEU A 81 2.01 -19.32 2.93
C LEU A 81 1.05 -19.38 4.12
N THR A 82 0.62 -20.60 4.45
CA THR A 82 0.04 -20.86 5.77
C THR A 82 1.15 -20.71 6.81
N CYS A 83 1.05 -19.71 7.68
CA CYS A 83 1.79 -19.69 8.93
C CYS A 83 1.26 -20.82 9.84
N PRO A 84 2.09 -21.73 10.36
CA PRO A 84 1.65 -22.66 11.39
C PRO A 84 1.58 -21.95 12.74
N VAL A 85 0.50 -22.17 13.49
CA VAL A 85 0.49 -22.18 14.95
C VAL A 85 0.24 -23.61 15.39
#